data_AF-A0A356A4K1-F1
#
_entry.id   AF-A0A356A4K1-F1
#
_cell.length_a   1.000
_cell.length_b   1.000
_cell.length_c   1.000
_cell.angle_alpha   90.00
_cell.angle_beta   90.00
_cell.angle_gamma   90.00
#
_symmetry.space_group_name_H-M   'P 1'
#
loop_
_entity.id
_entity.type
_entity.pdbx_description
1 polymer ?
#
loop_
_entity_poly.entity_id
_entity_poly.type
_entity_poly.pdbx_seq_one_letter_code
_entity_poly.pdbx_strand_id
1 'polypeptide(L)'
;MFFQERKDAALGDGPVGSLGVPITPCGTVAVDSKIWPLGVPFIVQVHQDNPTLSFVRPVIAQDTGSAIRGPLRFDYFWGSGS
;
A
#
# COMPACT_ATOMS: atom_id res chain seq x y z
N MET A 1 -16.82 0.04 14.54
CA MET A 1 -16.51 -0.40 13.17
C MET A 1 -17.42 -1.57 12.86
N PHE A 2 -18.08 -1.59 11.71
CA PHE A 2 -18.88 -2.72 11.23
C PHE A 2 -18.27 -3.23 9.92
N PHE A 3 -18.66 -4.44 9.52
CA PHE A 3 -18.07 -5.14 8.37
C PHE A 3 -19.15 -5.59 7.39
N GLN A 4 -18.76 -5.69 6.12
CA GLN A 4 -19.54 -6.31 5.06
C GLN A 4 -18.71 -7.40 4.41
N GLU A 5 -19.30 -8.57 4.21
CA GLU A 5 -18.65 -9.69 3.51
C GLU A 5 -18.49 -9.37 2.02
N ARG A 6 -17.28 -9.61 1.49
CA ARG A 6 -16.98 -9.55 0.06
C ARG A 6 -17.29 -10.89 -0.58
N LYS A 7 -18.33 -10.92 -1.42
CA LYS A 7 -18.78 -12.12 -2.14
C LYS A 7 -18.02 -12.37 -3.45
N ASP A 8 -17.24 -11.39 -3.88
CA ASP A 8 -16.52 -11.32 -5.15
C ASP A 8 -15.05 -11.77 -5.04
N ALA A 9 -14.55 -12.02 -3.83
CA ALA A 9 -13.16 -12.38 -3.58
C ALA A 9 -12.95 -13.90 -3.63
N ALA A 10 -11.96 -14.34 -4.41
CA ALA A 10 -11.47 -15.72 -4.36
C ALA A 10 -10.52 -15.91 -3.17
N LEU A 11 -10.37 -17.18 -2.73
CA LEU A 11 -9.33 -17.57 -1.78
C LEU A 11 -7.95 -17.22 -2.37
N GLY A 12 -7.27 -16.23 -1.77
CA GLY A 12 -5.97 -15.73 -2.21
C GLY A 12 -6.00 -14.32 -2.80
N ASP A 13 -7.17 -13.76 -3.08
CA ASP A 13 -7.28 -12.36 -3.46
C ASP A 13 -6.87 -11.47 -2.28
N GLY A 14 -5.89 -10.60 -2.52
CA GLY A 14 -5.48 -9.60 -1.55
C GLY A 14 -6.62 -8.63 -1.21
N PRO A 15 -6.46 -7.83 -0.13
CA PRO A 15 -7.41 -6.76 0.15
C PRO A 15 -7.52 -5.81 -1.05
N VAL A 16 -8.69 -5.18 -1.23
CA VAL A 16 -8.87 -4.16 -2.26
C VAL A 16 -8.46 -2.81 -1.69
N GLY A 17 -7.50 -2.17 -2.36
CA GLY A 17 -7.04 -0.83 -1.99
C GLY A 17 -8.01 0.25 -2.46
N SER A 18 -7.73 1.49 -2.09
CA SER A 18 -8.52 2.67 -2.47
C SER A 18 -8.61 2.90 -3.98
N LEU A 19 -7.71 2.31 -4.79
CA LEU A 19 -7.80 2.30 -6.26
C LEU A 19 -8.89 1.36 -6.79
N GLY A 20 -9.53 0.55 -5.94
CA GLY A 20 -10.58 -0.39 -6.33
C GLY A 20 -10.06 -1.69 -6.94
N VAL A 21 -8.76 -1.96 -6.82
CA VAL A 21 -8.12 -3.19 -7.30
C VAL A 21 -7.46 -3.94 -6.12
N PRO A 22 -7.29 -5.27 -6.21
CA PRO A 22 -6.50 -6.02 -5.24
C PRO A 22 -5.08 -5.47 -5.15
N ILE A 23 -4.58 -5.27 -3.93
CA ILE A 23 -3.22 -4.75 -3.71
C ILE A 23 -2.20 -5.90 -3.66
N THR A 24 -1.05 -5.66 -4.28
CA THR A 24 0.02 -6.66 -4.39
C THR A 24 0.95 -6.55 -3.20
N PRO A 25 1.20 -7.64 -2.44
CA PRO A 25 2.19 -7.66 -1.38
C PRO A 25 3.48 -7.07 -1.85
N CYS A 26 3.96 -6.11 -1.07
CA CYS A 26 5.30 -5.59 -1.16
C CYS A 26 5.45 -4.69 -2.44
N GLY A 27 4.54 -4.76 -3.43
CA GLY A 27 4.50 -3.91 -4.63
C GLY A 27 3.53 -2.73 -4.54
N THR A 28 2.87 -2.53 -3.41
CA THR A 28 1.88 -1.48 -3.19
C THR A 28 2.32 -0.52 -2.09
N VAL A 29 2.02 0.77 -2.28
CA VAL A 29 2.08 1.77 -1.22
C VAL A 29 0.74 2.51 -1.07
N ALA A 30 0.41 2.87 0.18
CA ALA A 30 -0.60 3.87 0.45
C ALA A 30 0.03 5.26 0.46
N VAL A 31 -0.63 6.24 -0.16
CA VAL A 31 -0.13 7.62 -0.31
C VAL A 31 -1.17 8.66 0.07
N ASP A 32 -0.76 9.92 0.18
CA ASP A 32 -1.68 11.05 0.22
C ASP A 32 -2.23 11.35 -1.18
N SER A 33 -3.45 10.90 -1.46
CA SER A 33 -4.08 11.05 -2.78
C SER A 33 -4.34 12.48 -3.22
N LYS A 34 -4.24 13.46 -2.31
CA LYS A 34 -4.29 14.89 -2.65
C LYS A 34 -3.02 15.39 -3.33
N ILE A 35 -1.91 14.68 -3.15
CA ILE A 35 -0.59 15.04 -3.69
C ILE A 35 -0.22 14.10 -4.82
N TRP A 36 -0.38 12.79 -4.61
CA TRP A 36 -0.01 11.76 -5.57
C TRP A 36 -1.25 11.02 -6.07
N PRO A 37 -1.54 11.04 -7.39
CA PRO A 37 -2.64 10.25 -7.94
C PRO A 37 -2.44 8.75 -7.71
N LEU A 38 -3.53 8.03 -7.50
CA LEU A 38 -3.49 6.57 -7.47
C LEU A 38 -3.17 6.02 -8.86
N GLY A 39 -2.43 4.90 -8.90
CA GLY A 39 -1.89 4.27 -10.10
C GLY A 39 -0.48 4.74 -10.49
N VAL A 40 0.05 5.78 -9.84
CA VAL A 40 1.40 6.29 -10.14
C VAL A 40 2.47 5.30 -9.67
N PRO A 41 3.46 4.96 -10.52
CA PRO A 41 4.60 4.14 -10.12
C PRO A 41 5.65 4.98 -9.36
N PHE A 42 6.28 4.37 -8.36
CA PHE A 42 7.37 4.94 -7.58
C PHE A 42 8.53 3.97 -7.47
N ILE A 43 9.74 4.50 -7.29
CA ILE A 43 10.85 3.77 -6.68
C ILE A 43 10.97 4.28 -5.25
N VAL A 44 10.82 3.39 -4.27
CA VAL A 44 11.05 3.71 -2.86
C VAL A 44 12.43 3.21 -2.45
N GLN A 45 13.18 4.06 -1.75
CA GLN A 45 14.42 3.70 -1.11
C GLN A 45 14.25 3.95 0.39
N VAL A 46 14.43 2.90 1.18
CA VAL A 46 14.24 2.93 2.63
C VAL A 46 15.53 2.51 3.31
N HIS A 47 15.90 3.26 4.34
CA HIS A 47 16.94 2.90 5.29
C HIS A 47 16.44 3.19 6.70
N GLN A 48 16.52 2.20 7.59
CA GLN A 48 16.09 2.30 8.98
C GLN A 48 16.99 1.42 9.85
N ASP A 49 17.32 1.90 11.05
CA ASP A 49 18.23 1.20 11.96
C ASP A 49 17.50 0.27 12.94
N ASN A 50 16.26 0.59 13.33
CA ASN A 50 15.48 -0.17 14.31
C ASN A 50 13.98 -0.33 13.93
N PRO A 51 13.52 -1.55 13.59
CA PRO A 51 14.35 -2.70 13.21
C PRO A 51 15.21 -2.37 11.99
N THR A 52 16.35 -3.05 11.84
CA THR A 52 17.23 -2.85 10.69
C THR A 52 16.51 -3.23 9.41
N LEU A 53 16.41 -2.28 8.48
CA LEU A 53 15.73 -2.45 7.20
C LEU A 53 16.38 -1.54 6.16
N SER A 54 16.81 -2.13 5.04
CA SER A 54 17.38 -1.38 3.93
C SER A 54 16.99 -2.02 2.61
N PHE A 55 16.28 -1.28 1.76
CA PHE A 55 15.86 -1.78 0.45
C PHE A 55 15.57 -0.65 -0.55
N VAL A 56 15.60 -1.02 -1.82
CA VAL A 56 15.10 -0.21 -2.94
C VAL A 56 14.08 -1.05 -3.70
N ARG A 57 12.90 -0.50 -3.98
CA ARG A 57 11.86 -1.25 -4.66
C ARG A 57 10.96 -0.42 -5.58
N PRO A 58 10.60 -0.93 -6.77
CA PRO A 58 9.45 -0.42 -7.52
C PRO A 58 8.13 -0.80 -6.83
N VAL A 59 7.24 0.18 -6.74
CA VAL A 59 5.89 0.06 -6.16
C VAL A 59 4.88 0.90 -6.94
N ILE A 60 3.59 0.64 -6.73
CA ILE A 60 2.49 1.44 -7.29
C ILE A 60 1.65 2.01 -6.13
N ALA A 61 1.25 3.28 -6.25
CA ALA A 61 0.29 3.89 -5.33
C ALA A 61 -1.13 3.35 -5.59
N GLN A 62 -1.55 2.30 -4.90
CA GLN A 62 -2.87 1.68 -5.11
C GLN A 62 -3.81 1.89 -3.92
N ASP A 63 -3.36 2.55 -2.86
CA ASP A 63 -4.14 2.74 -1.66
C ASP A 63 -3.95 4.13 -1.01
N THR A 64 -4.77 4.43 -0.01
CA THR A 64 -4.71 5.63 0.81
C THR A 64 -4.90 5.27 2.28
N GLY A 65 -4.44 6.15 3.17
CA GLY A 65 -4.67 6.02 4.61
C GLY A 65 -4.93 7.38 5.23
N SER A 66 -5.86 7.46 6.18
CA SER A 66 -6.22 8.75 6.81
C SER A 66 -5.01 9.44 7.47
N ALA A 67 -4.07 8.65 8.01
CA ALA A 67 -2.83 9.09 8.65
C ALA A 67 -1.65 9.30 7.67
N ILE A 68 -1.80 8.95 6.39
CA ILE A 68 -0.74 9.07 5.39
C ILE A 68 -0.89 10.42 4.69
N ARG A 69 -0.06 11.38 5.09
CA ARG A 69 -0.15 12.78 4.65
C ARG A 69 1.22 13.35 4.27
N GLY A 70 1.23 14.19 3.23
CA GLY A 70 2.43 14.89 2.79
C GLY A 70 3.18 14.19 1.63
N PRO A 71 4.12 14.91 1.00
CA PRO A 71 4.72 14.48 -0.27
C PRO A 71 5.75 13.35 -0.12
N LEU A 72 6.42 13.24 1.04
CA LEU A 72 7.46 12.23 1.31
C LEU A 72 7.02 11.28 2.43
N ARG A 73 5.77 10.79 2.36
CA ARG A 73 5.21 9.82 3.29
C ARG A 73 4.40 8.77 2.52
N PHE A 74 4.69 7.51 2.78
CA PHE A 74 3.92 6.39 2.28
C PHE A 74 3.81 5.31 3.35
N ASP A 75 2.78 4.48 3.26
CA ASP A 75 2.72 3.21 3.99
C ASP A 75 3.02 2.06 3.04
N TYR A 76 3.85 1.13 3.45
CA TYR A 76 4.31 0.04 2.60
C TYR A 76 3.53 -1.23 2.92
N PHE A 77 2.79 -1.75 1.94
CA PHE A 77 2.01 -2.96 2.16
C PHE A 77 2.93 -4.18 2.14
N TRP A 78 3.22 -4.76 3.30
CA TRP A 78 4.12 -5.93 3.40
C TRP A 78 3.50 -7.23 2.86
N GLY A 79 2.17 -7.29 2.80
CA GLY A 79 1.40 -8.50 2.52
C GLY A 79 0.39 -8.78 3.62
N SER A 80 -0.47 -9.76 3.38
CA SER A 80 -1.34 -10.33 4.42
C SER A 80 -0.54 -11.36 5.23
N GLY A 81 -0.92 -11.56 6.49
CA GLY A 81 -0.16 -12.38 7.45
C GLY A 81 0.09 -13.83 7.00
N SER A 82 1.02 -14.47 7.72
CA SER A 82 1.31 -15.91 7.69
C SER A 82 0.29 -16.73 8.48
#